data_AF-A0A2S5BCT7-F1
#
_entry.id   AF-A0A2S5BCT7-F1
#
_cell.length_a   1.000
_cell.length_b   1.000
_cell.length_c   1.000
_cell.angle_alpha   90.00
_cell.angle_beta   90.00
_cell.angle_gamma   90.00
#
_symmetry.space_group_name_H-M   'P 1'
#
loop_
_entity.id
_entity.type
_entity.pdbx_description
1 polymer ?
#
loop_
_entity_poly.entity_id
_entity_poly.type
_entity_poly.pdbx_seq_one_letter_code
_entity_poly.pdbx_strand_id
1 'polypeptide(L)' 'MSCKGIREALAQCIMRSDCVLKSDPPRSPQECLKEHHEELPEECQLLRKSFFECKRGMLDMRFVAMSSI' A
#
# COMPACT_ATOMS: atom_id res chain seq x y z
N MET A 1 5.96 3.96 17.98
CA MET A 1 6.38 4.43 16.64
C MET A 1 5.14 4.49 15.75
N SER A 2 4.75 5.68 15.31
CA SER A 2 3.49 5.87 14.58
C SER A 2 3.69 5.49 13.11
N CYS A 3 2.93 4.52 12.61
CA CYS A 3 2.92 4.08 11.21
C CYS A 3 2.43 5.15 10.20
N LYS A 4 2.44 6.42 10.61
CA LYS A 4 1.99 7.59 9.85
C LYS A 4 2.90 7.83 8.64
N GLY A 5 4.22 7.70 8.82
CA GLY A 5 5.18 7.85 7.72
C GLY A 5 4.97 6.83 6.60
N ILE A 6 4.67 5.57 6.95
CA ILE A 6 4.39 4.53 5.94
C ILE A 6 3.05 4.78 5.25
N ARG A 7 2.03 5.27 5.97
CA ARG A 7 0.75 5.70 5.37
C ARG A 7 0.96 6.83 4.36
N GLU A 8 1.77 7.82 4.70
CA GLU A 8 2.09 8.95 3.82
C GLU A 8 2.89 8.50 2.60
N ALA A 9 3.89 7.64 2.79
CA ALA A 9 4.65 7.05 1.68
C ALA A 9 3.76 6.21 0.75
N LEU A 10 2.83 5.42 1.30
CA LEU A 10 1.86 4.65 0.53
C LEU A 10 0.95 5.58 -0.30
N ALA A 11 0.43 6.64 0.32
CA ALA A 11 -0.41 7.62 -0.38
C ALA A 11 0.35 8.34 -1.50
N GLN A 12 1.62 8.71 -1.28
CA GLN A 12 2.47 9.30 -2.31
C GLN A 12 2.76 8.32 -3.45
N CYS A 13 3.03 7.05 -3.11
CA CYS A 13 3.23 6.00 -4.10
C CYS A 13 1.99 5.85 -5.00
N ILE A 14 0.80 5.81 -4.40
CA ILE A 14 -0.46 5.70 -5.15
C ILE A 14 -0.72 6.95 -6.01
N MET A 15 -0.46 8.16 -5.48
CA MET A 15 -0.58 9.40 -6.25
C MET A 15 0.37 9.45 -7.46
N ARG A 16 1.53 8.81 -7.37
CA ARG A 16 2.50 8.69 -8.46
C ARG A 16 2.21 7.52 -9.40
N SER A 17 1.40 6.56 -8.95
CA SER A 17 1.10 5.35 -9.69
C SER A 17 0.04 5.56 -10.77
N ASP A 18 0.07 4.66 -11.75
CA ASP A 18 -0.86 4.62 -12.85
C ASP A 18 -2.33 4.48 -12.41
N CYS A 19 -2.62 3.95 -11.22
CA CYS A 19 -4.00 3.84 -10.78
C CYS A 19 -4.68 5.21 -10.53
N VAL A 20 -3.94 6.27 -10.20
CA VAL A 20 -4.54 7.63 -10.10
C VAL A 20 -4.35 8.40 -11.39
N LEU A 21 -3.21 8.22 -12.05
CA LEU A 21 -2.80 8.98 -13.23
C LEU A 21 -3.33 8.43 -14.58
N LYS A 22 -3.43 7.11 -14.73
CA LYS A 22 -3.98 6.44 -15.93
C LYS A 22 -5.45 6.05 -15.80
N SER A 23 -6.03 6.15 -14.62
CA SER A 23 -7.47 5.90 -14.47
C SER A 23 -8.28 7.02 -15.11
N ASP A 24 -9.09 6.65 -16.10
CA ASP A 24 -10.15 7.48 -16.66
C ASP A 24 -11.49 6.78 -16.33
N PRO A 25 -12.30 7.29 -15.39
CA PRO A 25 -12.19 8.55 -14.63
C PRO A 25 -11.16 8.51 -13.47
N PRO A 26 -10.70 9.68 -12.97
CA PRO A 26 -9.71 9.78 -11.90
C PRO A 26 -10.23 9.14 -10.60
N ARG A 27 -9.59 8.04 -10.19
CA ARG A 27 -9.95 7.28 -8.99
C ARG A 27 -9.24 7.88 -7.77
N SER A 28 -9.91 7.81 -6.62
CA SER A 28 -9.28 8.21 -5.35
C SER A 28 -8.17 7.23 -4.95
N PRO A 29 -7.10 7.70 -4.28
CA PRO A 29 -6.02 6.81 -3.81
C PRO A 29 -6.52 5.67 -2.90
N GLN A 30 -7.60 5.91 -2.15
CA GLN A 30 -8.23 4.89 -1.32
C GLN A 30 -8.93 3.79 -2.13
N GLU A 31 -9.57 4.14 -3.25
CA GLU A 31 -10.20 3.19 -4.16
C GLU A 31 -9.14 2.35 -4.87
N CYS A 32 -8.08 3.00 -5.34
CA CYS A 32 -6.93 2.32 -5.91
C CYS A 32 -6.31 1.29 -4.97
N LEU A 33 -6.20 1.62 -3.68
CA LEU A 33 -5.64 0.71 -2.68
C LEU A 33 -6.58 -0.46 -2.32
N LYS A 34 -7.89 -0.28 -2.46
CA LYS A 34 -8.90 -1.29 -2.15
C LYS A 34 -9.18 -2.20 -3.34
N GLU A 35 -9.59 -1.61 -4.45
CA GLU A 35 -10.15 -2.30 -5.61
C GLU A 35 -9.05 -2.63 -6.64
N HIS A 36 -8.06 -1.75 -6.81
CA HIS A 36 -7.08 -1.83 -7.90
C HIS A 36 -5.63 -2.01 -7.42
N HIS A 37 -5.45 -2.67 -6.28
CA HIS A 37 -4.13 -2.85 -5.69
C HIS A 37 -3.19 -3.75 -6.51
N GLU A 38 -3.76 -4.54 -7.42
CA GLU A 38 -3.04 -5.34 -8.40
C GLU A 38 -2.49 -4.52 -9.58
N GLU A 39 -3.16 -3.40 -9.93
CA GLU A 39 -2.69 -2.46 -10.96
C GLU A 39 -1.61 -1.51 -10.41
N LEU A 40 -1.38 -1.53 -9.09
CA LEU A 40 -0.33 -0.73 -8.46
C LEU A 40 1.05 -1.37 -8.65
N PRO A 41 2.10 -0.56 -8.83
CA PRO A 41 3.47 -1.05 -8.93
C PRO A 41 3.88 -1.79 -7.65
N GLU A 42 4.81 -2.73 -7.80
CA GLU A 42 5.33 -3.56 -6.71
C GLU A 42 5.80 -2.74 -5.50
N GLU A 43 6.36 -1.55 -5.74
CA GLU A 43 6.75 -0.60 -4.70
C GLU A 43 5.58 -0.20 -3.78
N CYS A 44 4.40 0.08 -4.33
CA CYS A 44 3.22 0.41 -3.53
C CYS A 44 2.68 -0.82 -2.79
N GLN A 45 2.79 -2.01 -3.40
CA GLN A 45 2.39 -3.26 -2.75
C GLN A 45 3.30 -3.59 -1.55
N LEU A 46 4.61 -3.33 -1.67
CA LEU A 46 5.58 -3.43 -0.59
C LEU A 46 5.25 -2.45 0.53
N LEU A 47 5.01 -1.17 0.21
CA LEU A 47 4.59 -0.18 1.21
C LEU A 47 3.29 -0.57 1.92
N ARG A 48 2.35 -1.20 1.21
CA ARG A 48 1.10 -1.71 1.81
C ARG A 48 1.45 -2.79 2.83
N LYS A 49 2.31 -3.74 2.47
CA LYS A 49 2.78 -4.81 3.38
C LYS A 49 3.49 -4.20 4.59
N SER A 50 4.42 -3.28 4.41
CA SER A 50 5.10 -2.58 5.52
C SER A 50 4.14 -1.77 6.39
N PHE A 51 3.08 -1.18 5.83
CA PHE A 51 2.04 -0.49 6.61
C PHE A 51 1.24 -1.47 7.47
N PHE A 52 0.86 -2.61 6.88
CA PHE A 52 0.24 -3.70 7.61
C PHE A 52 1.18 -4.23 8.68
N GLU A 53 2.46 -4.50 8.39
CA GLU A 53 3.45 -4.95 9.36
C GLU A 53 3.68 -3.94 10.47
N CYS A 54 3.69 -2.64 10.20
CA CYS A 54 3.80 -1.63 11.25
C CYS A 54 2.55 -1.63 12.13
N LYS A 55 1.35 -1.72 11.53
CA LYS A 55 0.07 -1.83 12.26
C LYS A 55 -0.04 -3.17 13.00
N ARG A 56 0.61 -4.21 12.51
CA ARG A 56 0.52 -5.60 12.99
C ARG A 56 1.67 -6.00 13.91
N GLY A 57 2.78 -5.28 13.89
CA GLY A 57 3.77 -5.26 14.96
C GLY A 57 3.20 -4.68 16.24
N MET A 58 2.08 -3.94 16.14
CA MET A 58 1.21 -3.60 17.27
C MET A 58 0.12 -4.66 17.58
N LEU A 59 -0.11 -5.68 16.73
CA LEU A 59 -1.24 -6.63 16.80
C LEU A 59 -0.87 -8.13 16.60
N ASP A 60 0.39 -8.55 16.79
CA ASP A 60 0.79 -9.97 16.90
C ASP A 60 1.00 -10.80 15.60
N MET A 61 2.28 -11.06 15.27
CA MET A 61 2.93 -12.32 14.82
C MET A 61 2.19 -13.42 13.98
N ARG A 62 1.22 -13.15 13.09
CA ARG A 62 0.59 -14.22 12.22
C ARG A 62 0.55 -14.22 10.66
N PHE A 63 1.27 -13.37 9.92
CA PHE A 63 1.20 -13.20 8.45
C PHE A 63 2.47 -12.49 7.96
N VAL A 64 3.64 -13.04 8.29
CA VAL A 64 4.79 -12.95 7.36
C VAL A 64 4.44 -13.87 6.20
N ALA A 65 3.51 -13.41 5.34
CA ALA A 65 3.20 -14.05 4.08
C ALA A 65 3.85 -13.24 2.96
N MET A 66 5.16 -13.07 3.09
CA MET A 66 6.05 -13.12 1.94
C MET A 66 7.20 -14.01 2.35
N SER A 67 7.00 -15.28 2.02
CA SER A 67 8.06 -16.25 1.83
C SER A 67 9.28 -15.55 1.24
N SER A 68 10.37 -15.62 1.98
CA SER A 68 11.72 -15.60 1.47
C SER A 68 11.82 -16.38 0.15
N ILE A 69 12.49 -15.80 -0.84
CA ILE A 69 13.24 -16.47 -1.93
C ILE A 69 12.44 -17.36 -2.88
#